data_AF-A0A658NTH5-F1
#
_entry.id   AF-A0A658NTH5-F1
#
_cell.length_a   1.000
_cell.length_b   1.000
_cell.length_c   1.000
_cell.angle_alpha   90.00
_cell.angle_beta   90.00
_cell.angle_gamma   90.00
#
_symmetry.space_group_name_H-M   'P 1'
#
loop_
_entity.id
_entity.type
_entity.pdbx_description
1 polymer ?
#
loop_
_entity_poly.entity_id
_entity_poly.type
_entity_poly.pdbx_seq_one_letter_code
_entity_poly.pdbx_strand_id
1 'polypeptide(L)'
;MIGLGKNTVLINGEPKHITDLSPVELCNEWLKLKNENADLYSYNRQVNRGWRGFILRLIGVNLADKNQIKLGGINARKESVYPE
;
A
#
# COMPACT_ATOMS: atom_id res chain seq x y z
N MET A 1 7.84 -22.03 0.05
CA MET A 1 8.47 -20.72 -0.24
C MET A 1 9.42 -20.40 0.90
N ILE A 2 10.70 -20.22 0.60
CA ILE A 2 11.68 -19.71 1.58
C ILE A 2 11.31 -18.25 1.82
N GLY A 3 11.07 -17.88 3.08
CA GLY A 3 10.77 -16.50 3.44
C GLY A 3 12.00 -15.63 3.17
N LEU A 4 11.98 -14.87 2.08
CA LEU A 4 12.90 -13.76 1.86
C LEU A 4 12.58 -12.75 2.97
N GLY A 5 13.50 -12.51 3.90
CA GLY A 5 13.24 -11.70 5.09
C GLY A 5 12.63 -10.33 4.75
N LYS A 6 11.94 -9.68 5.70
CA LYS A 6 11.15 -8.43 5.51
C LYS A 6 11.88 -7.29 4.77
N ASN A 7 13.21 -7.30 4.77
CA ASN A 7 14.07 -6.28 4.17
C ASN A 7 14.79 -6.78 2.91
N THR A 8 14.21 -7.73 2.17
CA THR A 8 14.78 -8.31 0.95
C THR A 8 13.86 -8.06 -0.23
N VAL A 9 14.42 -7.62 -1.36
CA VAL A 9 13.71 -7.47 -2.63
C VAL A 9 14.34 -8.37 -3.69
N LEU A 10 13.55 -8.81 -4.67
CA LEU A 10 14.03 -9.59 -5.81
C LEU A 10 14.34 -8.66 -6.97
N ILE A 11 15.62 -8.45 -7.26
CA ILE A 11 16.07 -7.70 -8.44
C ILE A 11 16.57 -8.72 -9.46
N ASN A 12 15.93 -8.78 -10.64
CA ASN A 12 16.28 -9.72 -11.71
C ASN A 12 16.31 -11.20 -11.26
N GLY A 13 15.47 -11.57 -10.30
CA GLY A 13 15.41 -12.93 -9.74
C GLY A 13 16.37 -13.19 -8.59
N GLU A 14 17.28 -12.26 -8.28
CA GLU A 14 18.24 -12.38 -7.18
C GLU A 14 17.75 -11.64 -5.93
N PRO A 15 17.78 -12.30 -4.75
CA PRO A 15 17.41 -11.66 -3.49
C PRO A 15 18.51 -10.69 -3.03
N LYS A 16 18.17 -9.41 -2.92
CA LYS A 16 19.05 -8.36 -2.40
C LYS A 16 18.47 -7.76 -1.12
N HIS A 17 19.30 -7.52 -0.12
CA HIS A 17 18.87 -6.77 1.06
C HIS A 17 18.73 -5.28 0.70
N ILE A 18 17.78 -4.56 1.30
CA ILE A 18 17.52 -3.15 0.96
C ILE A 18 18.72 -2.22 1.16
N THR A 19 19.66 -2.58 2.04
CA THR A 19 20.91 -1.81 2.27
C THR A 19 21.91 -1.95 1.14
N ASP A 20 21.75 -2.98 0.31
CA ASP A 20 22.69 -3.33 -0.77
C ASP A 20 22.22 -2.75 -2.11
N LEU A 21 21.05 -2.09 -2.12
CA LEU A 21 20.51 -1.40 -3.28
C LEU A 21 21.17 -0.03 -3.43
N SER A 22 21.50 0.33 -4.67
CA SER A 22 21.84 1.72 -5.00
C SER A 22 20.64 2.65 -4.73
N PRO A 23 20.86 3.96 -4.50
CA PRO A 23 19.76 4.91 -4.28
C PRO A 23 18.73 4.90 -5.41
N VAL A 24 19.15 4.67 -6.66
CA VAL A 24 18.27 4.59 -7.82
C VAL A 24 17.41 3.32 -7.78
N GLU A 25 18.01 2.15 -7.51
CA GLU A 25 17.27 0.90 -7.35
C GLU A 25 16.27 0.99 -6.20
N LEU A 26 16.65 1.60 -5.08
CA LEU A 26 15.78 1.80 -3.92
C LEU A 26 14.56 2.67 -4.28
N CYS A 27 14.78 3.79 -4.98
CA CYS A 27 13.69 4.66 -5.45
C CYS A 27 12.75 3.93 -6.42
N ASN A 28 13.30 3.12 -7.33
CA ASN A 28 12.50 2.37 -8.30
C ASN A 28 11.65 1.30 -7.61
N GLU A 29 12.22 0.51 -6.69
CA GLU A 29 11.48 -0.49 -5.93
C GLU A 29 10.43 0.16 -5.01
N TRP A 30 10.76 1.30 -4.39
CA TRP A 30 9.78 2.06 -3.62
C TRP A 30 8.61 2.53 -4.49
N LEU A 31 8.89 3.08 -5.67
CA LEU A 31 7.86 3.52 -6.61
C LEU A 31 6.98 2.35 -7.06
N LYS A 32 7.60 1.21 -7.41
CA LYS A 32 6.89 -0.02 -7.77
C LYS A 32 5.96 -0.48 -6.65
N LEU A 33 6.46 -0.56 -5.41
CA LEU A 33 5.65 -0.92 -4.24
C LEU A 33 4.49 0.07 -4.01
N LYS A 34 4.71 1.37 -4.23
CA LYS A 34 3.65 2.38 -4.12
C LYS A 34 2.56 2.18 -5.18
N ASN A 35 2.94 1.86 -6.40
CA ASN A 35 2.01 1.61 -7.49
C ASN A 35 1.19 0.33 -7.25
N GLU A 36 1.87 -0.79 -6.95
CA GLU A 36 1.20 -2.06 -6.65
C GLU A 36 0.21 -1.92 -5.48
N ASN A 37 0.61 -1.20 -4.43
CA ASN A 37 -0.27 -0.93 -3.29
C ASN A 37 -1.47 -0.06 -3.70
N ALA A 38 -1.26 0.96 -4.54
CA ALA A 38 -2.36 1.80 -5.05
C ALA A 38 -3.35 0.98 -5.89
N ASP A 39 -2.86 0.05 -6.71
CA ASP A 39 -3.68 -0.85 -7.50
C ASP A 39 -4.51 -1.78 -6.62
N LEU A 40 -3.90 -2.39 -5.59
CA LEU A 40 -4.62 -3.21 -4.61
C LEU A 40 -5.76 -2.44 -3.94
N TYR A 41 -5.53 -1.19 -3.52
CA TYR A 41 -6.58 -0.35 -2.96
C TYR A 41 -7.66 0.01 -3.98
N SER A 42 -7.29 0.23 -5.25
CA SER A 42 -8.25 0.46 -6.34
C SER A 42 -9.15 -0.76 -6.55
N TYR A 43 -8.58 -1.96 -6.57
CA TYR A 43 -9.33 -3.21 -6.65
C TYR A 43 -10.28 -3.39 -5.46
N ASN A 44 -9.79 -3.22 -4.23
CA ASN A 44 -10.63 -3.30 -3.04
C ASN A 44 -11.79 -2.30 -3.11
N ARG A 45 -11.54 -1.06 -3.57
CA ARG A 45 -12.57 -0.05 -3.75
C ARG A 45 -13.62 -0.48 -4.78
N GLN A 46 -13.22 -1.11 -5.88
CA GLN A 46 -14.15 -1.61 -6.90
C GLN A 46 -15.01 -2.77 -6.37
N VAL A 47 -14.39 -3.71 -5.65
CA VAL A 47 -15.08 -4.87 -5.08
C VAL A 47 -16.05 -4.45 -3.98
N ASN A 48 -15.69 -3.46 -3.16
CA ASN A 48 -16.53 -2.88 -2.12
C ASN A 48 -17.72 -2.05 -2.66
N ARG A 49 -17.81 -1.77 -3.96
CA ARG A 49 -18.90 -1.00 -4.55
C ARG A 49 -20.11 -1.89 -4.87
N GLY A 50 -21.30 -1.32 -4.66
CA GLY A 50 -22.59 -1.93 -5.01
C GLY A 50 -22.90 -3.20 -4.22
N TRP A 51 -23.67 -4.10 -4.83
CA TRP A 51 -24.17 -5.33 -4.21
C TRP A 51 -23.09 -6.31 -3.75
N ARG A 52 -21.91 -6.34 -4.41
CA ARG A 52 -20.79 -7.21 -4.02
C ARG A 52 -20.23 -6.80 -2.66
N GLY A 53 -20.01 -5.51 -2.44
CA GLY A 53 -19.58 -4.97 -1.15
C GLY A 53 -20.62 -5.21 -0.05
N PHE A 54 -21.91 -5.16 -0.38
CA PHE A 54 -22.98 -5.49 0.56
C PHE A 54 -22.91 -6.96 1.01
N ILE A 55 -22.74 -7.90 0.08
CA ILE A 55 -22.57 -9.33 0.40
C ILE A 55 -21.31 -9.57 1.25
N LEU A 56 -20.18 -8.94 0.92
CA LEU A 56 -18.95 -9.06 1.70
C LEU A 56 -19.13 -8.61 3.15
N ARG A 57 -19.86 -7.51 3.38
CA ARG A 57 -20.17 -7.05 4.74
C ARG A 57 -21.07 -8.02 5.50
N LEU A 58 -22.04 -8.65 4.82
CA LEU A 58 -22.92 -9.65 5.45
C LEU A 58 -22.15 -10.90 5.92
N ILE A 59 -21.11 -11.31 5.19
CA ILE A 59 -20.26 -12.45 5.57
C ILE A 59 -19.08 -12.05 6.47
N GLY A 60 -19.04 -10.79 6.95
CA GLY A 60 -18.00 -10.29 7.85
C GLY A 60 -16.65 -10.00 7.20
N VAL A 61 -16.56 -9.97 5.86
CA VAL A 61 -15.33 -9.61 5.15
C VAL A 61 -15.26 -8.10 4.95
N ASN A 62 -14.22 -7.47 5.50
CA ASN A 62 -13.92 -6.06 5.29
C ASN A 62 -12.64 -5.90 4.46
N LEU A 63 -12.79 -5.50 3.20
CA LEU A 63 -11.65 -5.16 2.36
C LEU A 63 -11.23 -3.71 2.64
N ALA A 64 -9.99 -3.51 3.06
CA ALA A 64 -9.46 -2.18 3.35
C ALA A 64 -9.51 -1.29 2.09
N ASP A 65 -10.24 -0.19 2.20
CA ASP A 65 -10.23 0.93 1.25
C ASP A 65 -9.30 2.00 1.83
N LYS A 66 -8.43 2.59 1.00
CA LYS A 66 -7.51 3.69 1.36
C LYS A 66 -8.22 4.87 2.05
N ASN A 67 -9.52 5.04 1.84
CA ASN A 67 -10.36 6.07 2.48
C ASN A 67 -10.69 5.79 3.96
N GLN A 68 -10.52 4.56 4.45
CA GLN A 68 -10.75 4.23 5.87
C GLN A 68 -9.61 4.72 6.77
N ILE A 69 -8.40 4.88 6.23
CA ILE A 69 -7.23 5.39 6.98
C ILE A 69 -6.81 6.71 6.35
N LYS A 70 -7.48 7.80 6.76
CA LYS A 70 -6.94 9.15 6.56
C LYS A 70 -5.81 9.35 7.57
N LEU A 71 -4.56 9.35 7.11
CA LEU A 71 -3.46 9.89 7.90
C LEU A 71 -3.69 11.41 7.99
N GLY A 72 -4.34 11.87 9.06
CA GLY A 72 -4.42 13.28 9.40
C GLY A 72 -3.09 13.73 9.98
N GLY A 73 -2.51 14.77 9.41
CA GLY A 73 -1.34 15.44 9.94
C GLY A 73 -1.77 16.84 10.39
N ILE A 74 -1.49 17.20 11.63
CA ILE A 74 -1.70 18.55 12.15
C ILE A 74 -0.33 19.18 12.35
N ASN A 75 -0.07 20.34 11.74
CA ASN A 75 1.19 21.05 11.90
C ASN A 75 1.29 21.71 13.29
N ALA A 76 2.44 22.29 13.65
CA ALA A 76 2.63 22.98 14.92
C ALA A 76 1.69 24.20 15.12
N ARG A 77 1.02 24.67 14.05
CA ARG A 77 0.03 25.75 14.06
C ARG A 77 -1.42 25.27 14.16
N LYS A 78 -1.63 23.97 14.38
CA LYS A 78 -2.95 23.31 14.41
C LYS A 78 -3.70 23.28 13.08
N GLU A 79 -3.00 23.41 11.95
CA GLU A 79 -3.60 23.36 10.61
C GLU A 79 -3.43 21.96 10.00
N SER A 80 -4.35 21.58 9.11
CA SER A 80 -4.21 20.34 8.33
C SER A 80 -2.98 20.44 7.42
N VAL A 81 -2.09 19.46 7.51
CA VAL A 81 -0.93 19.31 6.62
C VAL A 81 -1.37 18.86 5.22
N TYR A 82 -2.59 18.35 5.08
CA TYR A 82 -3.14 17.89 3.81
C TYR A 82 -4.21 18.87 3.30
N PRO A 83 -4.15 19.30 2.03
CA PRO A 83 -5.17 20.17 1.43
C PRO A 83 -6.51 19.43 1.28
N GLU A 84 -7.61 20.18 1.33
CA GLU A 84 -8.98 19.68 1.16
C GLU A 84 -9.26 19.15 -0.26
#